data_AF-A0A5C8C496-F1
#
_entry.id   AF-A0A5C8C496-F1
#
_cell.length_a   1.000
_cell.length_b   1.000
_cell.length_c   1.000
_cell.angle_alpha   90.00
_cell.angle_beta   90.00
_cell.angle_gamma   90.00
#
_symmetry.space_group_name_H-M   'P 1'
#
loop_
_entity.id
_entity.type
_entity.pdbx_description
1 polymer ?
#
loop_
_entity_poly.entity_id
_entity_poly.type
_entity_poly.pdbx_seq_one_letter_code
_entity_poly.pdbx_strand_id
1 'polypeptide(L)'
;MSTFGITPIDAKIDWDALTRYAIEVKDRSHVPGGAPRTGAAGLVDDGRVVLGCFVEHPTSALSLCAESGVVSALHGTGGGKLVALVVVDESGQPTMPCENCTYRLSEHGAPEVLSPG
;
A
#
# COMPACT_ATOMS: atom_id res chain seq x y z
N MET A 1 3.07 -8.40 -16.98
CA MET A 1 3.45 -8.60 -15.57
C MET A 1 4.40 -7.47 -15.23
N SER A 2 3.94 -6.44 -14.53
CA SER A 2 4.79 -5.31 -14.14
C SER A 2 5.86 -5.84 -13.19
N THR A 3 7.13 -5.72 -13.58
CA THR A 3 8.28 -6.08 -12.75
C THR A 3 8.45 -4.98 -11.71
N PHE A 4 7.75 -5.11 -10.59
CA PHE A 4 7.96 -4.26 -9.42
C PHE A 4 9.36 -4.56 -8.88
N GLY A 5 10.26 -3.58 -8.98
CA GLY A 5 11.67 -3.73 -8.69
C GLY A 5 11.94 -4.05 -7.22
N ILE A 6 12.99 -4.84 -6.98
CA ILE A 6 13.54 -5.10 -5.65
C ILE A 6 14.46 -3.93 -5.31
N THR A 7 14.24 -3.27 -4.17
CA THR A 7 15.16 -2.26 -3.65
C THR A 7 16.15 -2.96 -2.72
N PRO A 8 17.48 -2.75 -2.88
CA PRO A 8 18.46 -3.27 -1.93
C PRO A 8 18.19 -2.77 -0.50
N ILE A 9 18.26 -3.66 0.49
CA ILE A 9 17.94 -3.40 1.91
C ILE A 9 18.77 -2.24 2.51
N ASP A 10 19.94 -1.98 1.95
CA ASP A 10 20.92 -1.00 2.45
C ASP A 10 20.83 0.35 1.73
N ALA A 11 19.95 0.47 0.73
CA ALA A 11 19.73 1.71 -0.01
C ALA A 11 18.66 2.56 0.69
N LYS A 12 18.82 3.89 0.63
CA LYS A 12 17.80 4.85 1.07
C LYS A 12 16.45 4.52 0.42
N ILE A 13 15.35 4.62 1.18
CA ILE A 13 13.99 4.37 0.68
C ILE A 13 13.74 5.21 -0.57
N ASP A 14 13.42 4.55 -1.69
CA ASP A 14 13.04 5.18 -2.95
C ASP A 14 11.54 5.50 -2.93
N TRP A 15 11.22 6.66 -2.35
CA TRP A 15 9.84 7.15 -2.24
C TRP A 15 9.18 7.41 -3.59
N ASP A 16 9.95 7.82 -4.61
CA ASP A 16 9.43 8.07 -5.95
C ASP A 16 9.03 6.75 -6.63
N ALA A 17 9.82 5.69 -6.48
CA ALA A 17 9.45 4.36 -6.95
C ALA A 17 8.20 3.82 -6.23
N LEU A 18 8.17 3.88 -4.90
CA LEU A 18 7.00 3.42 -4.13
C LEU A 18 5.72 4.19 -4.51
N THR A 19 5.83 5.50 -4.69
CA THR A 19 4.70 6.34 -5.13
C THR A 19 4.22 5.93 -6.52
N ARG A 20 5.12 5.72 -7.48
CA ARG A 20 4.75 5.21 -8.82
C ARG A 20 4.04 3.86 -8.75
N TYR A 21 4.49 2.94 -7.91
CA TYR A 21 3.86 1.63 -7.74
C TYR A 21 2.47 1.73 -7.08
N ALA A 22 2.31 2.62 -6.10
CA ALA A 22 1.03 2.89 -5.46
C ALA A 22 0.02 3.48 -6.48
N ILE A 23 0.47 4.39 -7.35
CA ILE A 23 -0.35 4.94 -8.45
C ILE A 23 -0.73 3.84 -9.45
N GLU A 24 0.21 2.99 -9.86
CA GLU A 24 -0.08 1.92 -10.82
C GLU A 24 -1.10 0.90 -10.26
N VAL A 25 -0.97 0.51 -8.99
CA VAL A 25 -1.89 -0.47 -8.39
C VAL A 25 -3.25 0.15 -8.07
N LYS A 26 -3.33 1.46 -7.78
CA LYS A 26 -4.61 2.19 -7.57
C LYS A 26 -5.59 1.95 -8.73
N ASP A 27 -5.09 1.92 -9.96
CA ASP A 27 -5.93 1.73 -11.16
C ASP A 27 -6.51 0.31 -11.27
N ARG A 28 -6.05 -0.63 -10.42
CA ARG A 28 -6.62 -1.98 -10.27
C ARG A 28 -7.73 -2.06 -9.22
N SER A 29 -8.05 -0.95 -8.54
CA SER A 29 -9.13 -0.91 -7.56
C SER A 29 -10.45 -1.38 -8.15
N HIS A 30 -11.16 -2.23 -7.42
CA HIS A 30 -12.46 -2.75 -7.82
C HIS A 30 -13.57 -1.92 -7.17
N VAL A 31 -14.19 -1.01 -7.94
CA VAL A 31 -15.14 -0.01 -7.44
C VAL A 31 -16.44 0.08 -8.25
N PRO A 32 -17.25 -0.99 -8.33
CA PRO A 32 -18.50 -1.00 -9.11
C PRO A 32 -19.56 0.00 -8.62
N GLY A 33 -19.53 0.40 -7.35
CA GLY A 33 -20.44 1.39 -6.75
C GLY A 33 -19.93 2.83 -6.85
N GLY A 34 -18.73 3.04 -7.39
CA GLY A 34 -18.16 4.37 -7.63
C GLY A 34 -17.44 4.98 -6.42
N ALA A 35 -17.02 4.16 -5.46
CA ALA A 35 -16.13 4.60 -4.39
C ALA A 35 -14.78 5.14 -4.94
N PRO A 36 -14.12 6.07 -4.24
CA PRO A 36 -12.82 6.59 -4.67
C PRO A 36 -11.76 5.49 -4.67
N ARG A 37 -10.94 5.46 -5.72
CA ARG A 37 -9.85 4.49 -5.87
C ARG A 37 -8.66 4.89 -5.01
N THR A 38 -8.06 3.95 -4.30
CA THR A 38 -6.79 4.16 -3.60
C THR A 38 -5.81 3.02 -3.88
N GLY A 39 -4.53 3.32 -3.79
CA GLY A 39 -3.45 2.36 -3.97
C GLY A 39 -2.41 2.49 -2.88
N ALA A 40 -1.74 1.39 -2.56
CA ALA A 40 -0.68 1.38 -1.57
C ALA A 40 0.48 0.48 -2.01
N ALA A 41 1.69 0.90 -1.68
CA ALA A 41 2.92 0.16 -1.91
C ALA A 41 3.76 0.16 -0.63
N GLY A 42 4.12 -1.03 -0.17
CA GLY A 42 4.94 -1.25 1.02
C GLY A 42 6.28 -1.88 0.68
N LEU A 43 7.37 -1.32 1.20
CA LEU A 43 8.69 -1.95 1.20
C LEU A 43 8.80 -2.85 2.42
N VAL A 44 9.31 -4.07 2.22
CA VAL A 44 9.51 -5.07 3.28
C VAL A 44 10.99 -5.17 3.63
N ASP A 45 11.30 -5.63 4.84
CA ASP A 45 12.65 -5.78 5.39
C ASP A 45 13.58 -6.74 4.63
N ASP A 46 13.04 -7.56 3.72
CA ASP A 46 13.80 -8.40 2.79
C ASP A 46 13.96 -7.79 1.38
N GLY A 47 13.54 -6.53 1.20
CA GLY A 47 13.72 -5.75 -0.03
C GLY A 47 12.61 -5.92 -1.08
N ARG A 48 11.61 -6.78 -0.85
CA ARG A 48 10.46 -6.90 -1.77
C ARG A 48 9.51 -5.71 -1.60
N VAL A 49 8.79 -5.40 -2.67
CA VAL A 49 7.64 -4.48 -2.62
C VAL A 49 6.35 -5.29 -2.70
N VAL A 50 5.44 -5.02 -1.77
CA VAL A 50 4.08 -5.57 -1.75
C VAL A 50 3.06 -4.46 -2.01
N LEU A 51 1.99 -4.81 -2.72
CA LEU A 51 1.02 -3.84 -3.23
C LEU A 51 -0.38 -4.18 -2.76
N GLY A 52 -1.21 -3.14 -2.64
CA GLY A 52 -2.64 -3.28 -2.39
C GLY A 52 -3.43 -2.18 -3.08
N CYS A 53 -4.69 -2.48 -3.41
CA CYS A 53 -5.64 -1.54 -3.99
C CYS A 53 -6.97 -1.62 -3.25
N PHE A 54 -7.81 -0.61 -3.42
CA PHE A 54 -9.13 -0.58 -2.81
C PHE A 54 -10.07 -1.62 -3.45
N VAL A 55 -10.81 -2.35 -2.62
CA VAL A 55 -11.86 -3.26 -3.07
C VAL A 55 -13.15 -2.88 -2.38
N GLU A 56 -14.08 -2.35 -3.17
CA GLU A 56 -15.38 -1.92 -2.70
C GLU A 56 -16.27 -3.12 -2.37
N HIS A 57 -17.02 -2.98 -1.30
CA HIS A 57 -18.14 -3.85 -0.96
C HIS A 57 -19.42 -3.01 -0.83
N PRO A 58 -20.62 -3.52 -1.22
CA PRO A 58 -21.87 -2.77 -1.08
C PRO A 58 -22.15 -2.27 0.33
N THR A 59 -21.67 -3.01 1.33
CA THR A 59 -21.58 -2.53 2.72
C THR A 59 -20.21 -1.91 2.95
N SER A 60 -20.16 -0.58 3.14
CA SER A 60 -18.91 0.18 3.27
C SER A 60 -17.98 -0.30 4.38
N ALA A 61 -18.52 -0.79 5.49
CA ALA A 61 -17.74 -1.35 6.60
C ALA A 61 -16.99 -2.66 6.24
N LEU A 62 -17.33 -3.29 5.11
CA LEU A 62 -16.68 -4.50 4.61
C LEU A 62 -15.75 -4.22 3.42
N SER A 63 -15.68 -2.98 2.94
CA SER A 63 -14.71 -2.58 1.92
C SER A 63 -13.29 -2.76 2.45
N LEU A 64 -12.39 -3.16 1.56
CA LEU A 64 -10.99 -3.39 1.90
C LEU A 64 -10.15 -2.20 1.45
N CYS A 65 -9.51 -1.55 2.41
CA CYS A 65 -8.54 -0.49 2.14
C CYS A 65 -7.30 -1.05 1.44
N ALA A 66 -6.62 -0.22 0.65
CA ALA A 66 -5.41 -0.59 -0.06
C ALA A 66 -4.31 -1.11 0.89
N GLU A 67 -4.20 -0.52 2.08
CA GLU A 67 -3.26 -0.90 3.14
C GLU A 67 -3.55 -2.30 3.68
N SER A 68 -4.82 -2.70 3.77
CA SER A 68 -5.19 -4.08 4.14
C SER A 68 -4.78 -5.07 3.04
N GLY A 69 -4.81 -4.65 1.79
CA GLY A 69 -4.24 -5.39 0.66
C GLY A 69 -2.73 -5.58 0.80
N VAL A 70 -1.99 -4.52 1.15
CA VAL A 70 -0.54 -4.58 1.43
C VAL A 70 -0.24 -5.58 2.56
N VAL A 71 -0.99 -5.55 3.67
CA VAL A 71 -0.82 -6.49 4.79
C VAL A 71 -1.12 -7.93 4.37
N SER A 72 -2.17 -8.14 3.58
CA SER A 72 -2.50 -9.47 3.08
C SER A 72 -1.42 -10.00 2.14
N ALA A 73 -0.89 -9.13 1.28
CA ALA A 73 0.20 -9.46 0.36
C ALA A 73 1.50 -9.77 1.13
N LEU A 74 1.86 -8.98 2.15
CA LEU A 74 3.01 -9.21 3.03
C LEU A 74 3.06 -10.67 3.52
N HIS A 75 1.98 -11.13 4.15
CA HIS A 75 1.90 -12.50 4.67
C HIS A 75 1.76 -13.53 3.56
N GLY A 76 0.95 -13.24 2.54
CA GLY A 76 0.74 -14.12 1.39
C GLY A 76 2.01 -14.41 0.58
N THR A 77 2.99 -13.52 0.61
CA THR A 77 4.28 -13.66 -0.09
C THR A 77 5.44 -14.09 0.82
N GLY A 78 5.22 -14.37 2.10
CA GLY A 78 6.25 -14.92 2.99
C GLY A 78 6.51 -14.19 4.31
N GLY A 79 5.69 -13.21 4.71
CA GLY A 79 5.73 -12.59 6.04
C GLY A 79 6.63 -11.35 6.12
N GLY A 80 7.53 -11.26 7.10
CA GLY A 80 8.46 -10.12 7.26
C GLY A 80 7.85 -8.87 7.89
N LYS A 81 8.59 -7.75 7.83
CA LYS A 81 8.17 -6.45 8.38
C LYS A 81 8.13 -5.36 7.33
N LEU A 82 7.08 -4.55 7.33
CA LEU A 82 7.01 -3.32 6.55
C LEU A 82 7.97 -2.30 7.13
N VAL A 83 8.86 -1.77 6.29
CA VAL A 83 9.81 -0.70 6.64
C VAL A 83 9.37 0.66 6.12
N ALA A 84 8.69 0.70 4.96
CA ALA A 84 8.18 1.93 4.37
C ALA A 84 6.82 1.68 3.70
N LEU A 85 5.98 2.72 3.65
CA LEU A 85 4.66 2.67 3.03
C LEU A 85 4.33 3.98 2.33
N VAL A 86 3.79 3.88 1.12
CA VAL A 86 3.11 4.97 0.43
C VAL A 86 1.66 4.56 0.19
N VAL A 87 0.72 5.44 0.54
CA VAL A 87 -0.69 5.33 0.18
C VAL A 87 -1.02 6.52 -0.71
N VAL A 88 -1.76 6.30 -1.80
CA VAL A 88 -2.21 7.38 -2.69
C VAL A 88 -3.72 7.42 -2.80
N ASP A 89 -4.24 8.64 -2.92
CA ASP A 89 -5.65 8.90 -3.19
C ASP A 89 -6.02 8.73 -4.67
N GLU A 90 -7.27 9.05 -5.03
CA GLU A 90 -7.78 8.92 -6.39
C GLU A 90 -6.99 9.74 -7.43
N SER A 91 -6.46 10.89 -7.00
CA SER A 91 -5.63 11.80 -7.79
C SER A 91 -4.17 11.38 -7.88
N GLY A 92 -3.80 10.28 -7.21
CA GLY A 92 -2.45 9.76 -7.17
C GLY A 92 -1.51 10.53 -6.24
N GLN A 93 -2.06 11.38 -5.36
CA GLN A 93 -1.26 12.11 -4.38
C GLN A 93 -1.07 11.28 -3.11
N PRO A 94 0.13 11.34 -2.48
CA PRO A 94 0.36 10.70 -1.19
C PRO A 94 -0.66 11.16 -0.13
N THR A 95 -1.17 10.21 0.63
CA THR A 95 -2.11 10.44 1.72
C THR A 95 -1.79 9.56 2.91
N MET A 96 -2.28 9.94 4.09
CA MET A 96 -2.10 9.14 5.29
C MET A 96 -3.03 7.92 5.29
N PRO A 97 -2.59 6.77 5.82
CA PRO A 97 -3.44 5.62 6.04
C PRO A 97 -4.67 5.98 6.87
N CYS A 98 -5.78 5.29 6.63
CA CYS A 98 -6.97 5.50 7.46
C CYS A 98 -6.71 5.06 8.92
N GLU A 99 -7.52 5.56 9.85
CA GLU A 99 -7.37 5.27 11.29
C GLU A 99 -7.33 3.77 11.60
N ASN A 100 -8.23 3.00 10.97
CA ASN A 100 -8.32 1.55 11.16
C ASN A 100 -7.08 0.82 10.63
N CYS A 101 -6.51 1.31 9.52
CA CYS A 101 -5.31 0.71 8.94
C CYS A 101 -4.04 1.10 9.68
N THR A 102 -3.99 2.29 10.30
CA THR A 102 -2.82 2.74 11.07
C THR A 102 -2.48 1.76 12.18
N TYR A 103 -3.47 1.36 12.98
CA TYR A 103 -3.25 0.36 14.02
C TYR A 103 -2.81 -1.00 13.43
N ARG A 104 -3.52 -1.49 12.41
CA ARG A 104 -3.19 -2.76 11.73
C ARG A 104 -1.75 -2.78 11.20
N LEU A 105 -1.31 -1.70 10.56
CA LEU A 105 0.04 -1.58 10.00
C LEU A 105 1.12 -1.63 11.09
N SER A 106 0.83 -1.10 12.27
CA SER A 106 1.78 -1.10 13.40
C SER A 106 2.13 -2.52 13.87
N GLU A 107 1.22 -3.48 13.75
CA GLU A 107 1.47 -4.90 14.07
C GLU A 107 2.44 -5.58 13.09
N HIS A 108 2.76 -4.94 11.97
CA HIS A 108 3.54 -5.52 10.88
C HIS A 108 4.84 -4.78 10.57
N GLY A 109 5.29 -3.87 11.44
CA GLY A 109 6.61 -3.23 11.29
C GLY A 109 6.66 -1.74 11.62
N ALA A 110 5.50 -1.10 11.87
CA ALA A 110 5.40 0.35 12.09
C ALA A 110 6.17 1.15 11.02
N PRO A 111 5.82 0.97 9.72
CA PRO A 111 6.59 1.52 8.62
C PRO A 111 6.64 3.06 8.66
N GLU A 112 7.72 3.62 8.13
CA GLU A 112 7.75 5.04 7.79
C GLU A 112 6.72 5.30 6.69
N VAL A 113 5.85 6.29 6.90
CA VAL A 113 4.78 6.63 5.96
C VAL A 113 5.14 7.95 5.29
N LEU A 114 5.04 7.97 3.96
CA LEU A 114 5.18 9.22 3.22
C LEU A 114 3.98 10.13 3.49
N SER A 115 4.21 11.21 4.23
CA SER A 115 3.20 12.23 4.50
C SER A 115 2.89 13.09 3.26
N PRO A 116 1.67 13.63 3.13
CA PRO A 116 1.37 14.69 2.17
C PRO A 116 2.32 15.88 2.36
N GLY A 117 2.75 16.49 1.25
CA GLY A 117 3.56 17.71 1.23
C GLY A 117 2.76 18.99 1.36
#